data_AF-A0A135VWZ0-F1
#
_entry.id   AF-A0A135VWZ0-F1
#
_cell.length_a   1.000
_cell.length_b   1.000
_cell.length_c   1.000
_cell.angle_alpha   90.00
_cell.angle_beta   90.00
_cell.angle_gamma   90.00
#
_symmetry.space_group_name_H-M   'P 1'
#
loop_
_entity.id
_entity.type
_entity.pdbx_description
1 polymer ?
#
loop_
_entity_poly.entity_id
_entity_poly.type
_entity_poly.pdbx_seq_one_letter_code
_entity_poly.pdbx_strand_id
1 'polypeptide(L)'
;MTILPDVPDNFQPTYLDLVLATLAAIGLPIAAGYLFDLTGALIPLFLYYGVFCWAIVRWRRGAVGYEINRGELRKQFAGYVSSIFIVILILQLALVGFEFITVERVSDFSLLGFILTLVIWAPVNAFSEQLVWIYTFDSFAEFFKEGPKRKAMIAIGGLLYIALISLIHLLFWILVLPEGQYVFPFSELFVPIQTMISIGYIFLYRKSRSMWPLAIIHVLINITAIALSGYSILPVLLVFS
;
A
#
# COMPACT_ATOMS: atom_id res chain seq x y z
N MET A 1 -8.84 -2.50 -28.57
CA MET A 1 -9.43 -2.30 -27.23
C MET A 1 -8.28 -2.07 -26.26
N THR A 2 -8.21 -0.90 -25.62
CA THR A 2 -7.21 -0.59 -24.60
C THR A 2 -7.54 -1.37 -23.32
N ILE A 3 -6.60 -2.20 -22.86
CA ILE A 3 -6.79 -3.09 -21.71
C ILE A 3 -6.72 -2.30 -20.39
N LEU A 4 -5.93 -1.24 -20.35
CA LEU A 4 -5.71 -0.38 -19.18
C LEU A 4 -5.68 1.09 -19.64
N PRO A 5 -6.09 2.05 -18.79
CA PRO A 5 -5.82 3.47 -19.05
C PRO A 5 -4.31 3.77 -19.04
N ASP A 6 -3.90 4.87 -19.65
CA ASP A 6 -2.48 5.26 -19.76
C ASP A 6 -1.89 5.64 -18.39
N VAL A 7 -0.57 5.45 -18.24
CA VAL A 7 0.16 5.85 -17.02
C VAL A 7 0.34 7.37 -16.98
N PRO A 8 0.12 8.03 -15.83
CA PRO A 8 0.13 9.49 -15.72
C PRO A 8 1.46 10.17 -16.08
N ASP A 9 2.58 9.52 -15.80
CA ASP A 9 3.91 10.15 -15.87
C ASP A 9 4.70 9.77 -17.12
N ASN A 10 4.04 9.15 -18.11
CA ASN A 10 4.69 8.58 -19.30
C ASN A 10 5.86 7.61 -18.98
N PHE A 11 5.77 6.91 -17.84
CA PHE A 11 6.82 6.03 -17.34
C PHE A 11 7.25 5.00 -18.38
N GLN A 12 8.56 4.92 -18.63
CA GLN A 12 9.20 3.99 -19.56
C GLN A 12 10.14 3.07 -18.76
N PRO A 13 9.64 1.92 -18.27
CA PRO A 13 10.45 1.03 -17.46
C PRO A 13 11.58 0.41 -18.28
N THR A 14 12.68 0.16 -17.59
CA THR A 14 13.88 -0.51 -18.09
C THR A 14 14.04 -1.87 -17.42
N TYR A 15 15.03 -2.66 -17.84
CA TYR A 15 15.33 -3.93 -17.16
C TYR A 15 15.64 -3.77 -15.68
N LEU A 16 16.25 -2.64 -15.27
CA LEU A 16 16.48 -2.33 -13.86
C LEU A 16 15.15 -2.25 -13.10
N ASP A 17 14.12 -1.66 -13.70
CA ASP A 17 12.81 -1.53 -13.05
C ASP A 17 12.13 -2.89 -12.84
N LEU A 18 12.31 -3.83 -13.77
CA LEU A 18 11.84 -5.20 -13.59
C LEU A 18 12.51 -5.87 -12.39
N VAL A 19 13.83 -5.72 -12.26
CA VAL A 19 14.61 -6.27 -11.13
C VAL A 19 14.17 -5.62 -9.82
N LEU A 20 14.11 -4.29 -9.77
CA LEU A 20 13.71 -3.55 -8.56
C LEU A 20 12.28 -3.86 -8.15
N ALA A 21 11.35 -3.98 -9.09
CA ALA A 21 9.97 -4.38 -8.82
C ALA A 21 9.86 -5.82 -8.29
N THR A 22 10.62 -6.78 -8.84
CA THR A 22 10.68 -8.15 -8.30
C THR A 22 11.31 -8.18 -6.90
N LEU A 23 12.39 -7.43 -6.67
CA LEU A 23 12.99 -7.29 -5.34
C LEU A 23 12.01 -6.65 -4.35
N ALA A 24 11.27 -5.63 -4.77
CA ALA A 24 10.23 -5.01 -3.94
C ALA A 24 9.11 -6.01 -3.61
N ALA A 25 8.66 -6.80 -4.59
CA ALA A 25 7.54 -7.71 -4.42
C ALA A 25 7.85 -8.96 -3.59
N ILE A 26 9.08 -9.47 -3.66
CA ILE A 26 9.46 -10.76 -3.06
C ILE A 26 10.58 -10.57 -2.03
N GLY A 27 11.69 -9.95 -2.44
CA GLY A 27 12.87 -9.82 -1.59
C GLY A 27 12.65 -8.94 -0.36
N LEU A 28 11.97 -7.80 -0.53
CA LEU A 28 11.72 -6.84 0.54
C LEU A 28 10.82 -7.41 1.65
N PRO A 29 9.66 -8.05 1.38
CA PRO A 29 8.85 -8.68 2.43
C PRO A 29 9.63 -9.70 3.28
N ILE A 30 10.43 -10.55 2.63
CA ILE A 30 11.27 -11.55 3.31
C ILE A 30 12.33 -10.86 4.18
N ALA A 31 13.02 -9.86 3.62
CA ALA A 31 14.03 -9.11 4.36
C ALA A 31 13.43 -8.32 5.53
N ALA A 32 12.26 -7.71 5.35
CA ALA A 32 11.56 -6.94 6.37
C ALA A 32 11.16 -7.81 7.56
N GLY A 33 10.61 -9.01 7.32
CA GLY A 33 10.29 -9.97 8.37
C GLY A 33 11.53 -10.41 9.16
N TYR A 34 12.60 -10.80 8.45
CA TYR A 34 13.85 -11.20 9.12
C TYR A 34 14.50 -10.06 9.92
N LEU A 35 14.51 -8.84 9.38
CA LEU A 35 15.07 -7.67 10.05
C LEU A 35 14.22 -7.23 11.25
N PHE A 36 12.91 -7.47 11.22
CA PHE A 36 12.03 -7.18 12.34
C PHE A 36 12.45 -7.97 13.58
N ASP A 37 12.67 -9.28 13.43
CA ASP A 37 13.10 -10.15 14.53
C ASP A 37 14.44 -9.70 15.15
N LEU A 38 15.31 -9.08 14.34
CA LEU A 38 16.63 -8.62 14.78
C LEU A 38 16.65 -7.23 15.40
N THR A 39 15.77 -6.33 14.94
CA THR A 39 15.93 -4.88 15.20
C THR A 39 14.65 -4.17 15.64
N GLY A 40 13.51 -4.85 15.57
CA GLY A 40 12.20 -4.21 15.62
C GLY A 40 11.81 -3.60 14.27
N ALA A 41 10.72 -2.84 14.25
CA ALA A 41 10.13 -2.34 13.02
C ALA A 41 10.92 -1.21 12.36
N LEU A 42 11.73 -0.43 13.10
CA LEU A 42 12.31 0.81 12.58
C LEU A 42 13.13 0.63 11.29
N ILE A 43 14.03 -0.35 11.25
CA ILE A 43 14.89 -0.60 10.07
C ILE A 43 14.09 -1.18 8.90
N PRO A 44 13.27 -2.24 9.06
CA PRO A 44 12.35 -2.70 8.02
C PRO A 44 11.51 -1.57 7.41
N LEU A 45 10.97 -0.69 8.25
CA LEU A 45 10.13 0.43 7.82
C LEU A 45 10.92 1.49 7.05
N PHE A 46 12.15 1.79 7.47
CA PHE A 46 13.02 2.69 6.71
C PHE A 46 13.34 2.12 5.33
N LEU A 47 13.63 0.82 5.23
CA LEU A 47 13.88 0.17 3.95
C LEU A 47 12.61 0.17 3.08
N TYR A 48 11.47 -0.21 3.64
CA TYR A 48 10.23 -0.29 2.91
C TYR A 48 9.75 1.09 2.45
N TYR A 49 9.56 2.03 3.36
CA TYR A 49 9.02 3.34 3.02
C TYR A 49 10.08 4.26 2.44
N GLY A 50 11.18 4.46 3.17
CA GLY A 50 12.22 5.41 2.77
C GLY A 50 12.87 5.02 1.45
N VAL A 51 13.37 3.78 1.36
CA VAL A 51 14.12 3.33 0.18
C VAL A 51 13.16 2.91 -0.94
N PHE A 52 12.30 1.92 -0.72
CA PHE A 52 11.50 1.35 -1.80
C PHE A 52 10.31 2.23 -2.22
N CYS A 53 9.55 2.77 -1.28
CA CYS A 53 8.38 3.59 -1.63
C CYS A 53 8.77 4.98 -2.14
N TRP A 54 9.70 5.66 -1.47
CA TRP A 54 10.03 7.05 -1.79
C TRP A 54 11.26 7.18 -2.70
N ALA A 55 12.43 6.70 -2.27
CA ALA A 55 13.67 6.95 -3.00
C ALA A 55 13.67 6.29 -4.39
N ILE A 56 13.37 4.98 -4.47
CA ILE A 56 13.35 4.24 -5.73
C ILE A 56 12.27 4.78 -6.65
N VAL A 57 11.03 4.95 -6.19
CA VAL A 57 9.93 5.42 -7.03
C VAL A 57 10.22 6.83 -7.56
N ARG A 58 10.67 7.76 -6.70
CA ARG A 58 11.01 9.13 -7.12
C ARG A 58 12.17 9.13 -8.12
N TRP A 59 13.19 8.31 -7.90
CA TRP A 59 14.35 8.20 -8.79
C TRP A 59 13.98 7.64 -10.16
N ARG A 60 13.20 6.55 -10.18
CA ARG A 60 12.89 5.81 -11.41
C ARG A 60 11.76 6.43 -12.22
N ARG A 61 10.75 6.99 -11.56
CA ARG A 61 9.59 7.61 -12.24
C ARG A 61 9.74 9.11 -12.44
N GLY A 62 10.60 9.78 -11.68
CA GLY A 62 10.73 11.24 -11.76
C GLY A 62 9.57 12.02 -11.13
N ALA A 63 8.56 11.34 -10.58
CA ALA A 63 7.43 11.90 -9.84
C ALA A 63 6.84 10.82 -8.91
N VAL A 64 6.08 11.24 -7.90
CA VAL A 64 5.38 10.33 -6.97
C VAL A 64 3.87 10.48 -7.04
N GLY A 65 3.33 11.39 -7.86
CA GLY A 65 1.89 11.50 -8.10
C GLY A 65 1.11 12.25 -7.02
N TYR A 66 1.79 12.98 -6.13
CA TYR A 66 1.18 13.81 -5.08
C TYR A 66 1.24 15.32 -5.39
N GLU A 67 1.48 15.68 -6.64
CA GLU A 67 1.61 17.08 -7.05
C GLU A 67 0.30 17.84 -6.79
N ILE A 68 0.41 19.01 -6.17
CA ILE A 68 -0.72 19.88 -5.84
C ILE A 68 -0.71 21.09 -6.78
N ASN A 69 -1.79 21.28 -7.53
CA ASN A 69 -2.05 22.52 -8.26
C ASN A 69 -2.74 23.52 -7.33
N ARG A 70 -1.94 24.41 -6.72
CA ARG A 70 -2.42 25.42 -5.76
C ARG A 70 -3.49 26.35 -6.33
N GLY A 71 -3.50 26.60 -7.65
CA GLY A 71 -4.47 27.47 -8.31
C GLY A 71 -5.84 26.83 -8.55
N GLU A 72 -5.92 25.49 -8.55
CA GLU A 72 -7.14 24.76 -8.89
C GLU A 72 -7.49 23.66 -7.87
N LEU A 73 -7.10 23.83 -6.60
CA LEU A 73 -7.28 22.83 -5.52
C LEU A 73 -8.66 22.19 -5.52
N ARG A 74 -9.72 23.01 -5.46
CA ARG A 74 -11.10 22.51 -5.39
C ARG A 74 -11.46 21.63 -6.58
N LYS A 75 -11.03 22.02 -7.78
CA LYS A 75 -11.29 21.28 -9.03
C LYS A 75 -10.47 20.00 -9.08
N GLN A 76 -9.21 20.04 -8.64
CA GLN A 76 -8.34 18.86 -8.53
C GLN A 76 -8.97 17.80 -7.62
N PHE A 77 -9.33 18.17 -6.39
CA PHE A 77 -9.93 17.23 -5.42
C PHE A 77 -11.34 16.79 -5.82
N ALA A 78 -12.16 17.67 -6.41
CA ALA A 78 -13.45 17.27 -6.96
C ALA A 78 -13.30 16.21 -8.07
N GLY A 79 -12.25 16.32 -8.89
CA GLY A 79 -11.92 15.33 -9.93
C GLY A 79 -11.54 13.95 -9.39
N TYR A 80 -11.12 13.85 -8.12
CA TYR A 80 -10.77 12.59 -7.48
C TYR A 80 -11.99 11.75 -7.11
N VAL A 81 -13.14 12.39 -6.86
CA VAL A 81 -14.39 11.74 -6.44
C VAL A 81 -15.11 11.14 -7.66
N SER A 82 -14.50 10.11 -8.25
CA SER A 82 -15.10 9.34 -9.34
C SER A 82 -15.91 8.15 -8.82
N SER A 83 -16.74 7.53 -9.67
CA SER A 83 -17.46 6.31 -9.29
C SER A 83 -16.52 5.18 -8.84
N ILE A 84 -15.32 5.08 -9.41
CA ILE A 84 -14.31 4.09 -8.99
C ILE A 84 -13.82 4.40 -7.58
N PHE A 85 -13.56 5.67 -7.27
CA PHE A 85 -13.17 6.11 -5.92
C PHE A 85 -14.25 5.74 -4.90
N ILE A 86 -15.52 6.07 -5.20
CA ILE A 86 -16.64 5.80 -4.30
C ILE A 86 -16.82 4.29 -4.06
N VAL A 87 -16.77 3.48 -5.12
CA VAL A 87 -16.91 2.01 -5.00
C VAL A 87 -15.79 1.43 -4.16
N ILE A 88 -14.53 1.79 -4.42
CA ILE A 88 -13.38 1.30 -3.66
C ILE A 88 -13.49 1.75 -2.20
N LEU A 89 -13.81 3.03 -1.95
CA LEU A 89 -13.98 3.56 -0.60
C LEU A 89 -15.06 2.81 0.17
N ILE A 90 -16.23 2.56 -0.44
CA ILE A 90 -17.32 1.82 0.22
C ILE A 90 -16.90 0.38 0.53
N LEU A 91 -16.27 -0.32 -0.43
CA LEU A 91 -15.80 -1.69 -0.21
C LEU A 91 -14.78 -1.77 0.93
N GLN A 92 -13.87 -0.80 0.97
CA GLN A 92 -12.86 -0.69 2.03
C GLN A 92 -13.47 -0.39 3.39
N LEU A 93 -14.34 0.61 3.49
CA LEU A 93 -15.03 0.94 4.73
C LEU A 93 -15.95 -0.19 5.20
N ALA A 94 -16.57 -0.94 4.29
CA ALA A 94 -17.35 -2.11 4.64
C ALA A 94 -16.45 -3.21 5.23
N LEU A 95 -15.30 -3.49 4.60
CA LEU A 95 -14.35 -4.49 5.09
C LEU A 95 -13.82 -4.14 6.49
N VAL A 96 -13.37 -2.91 6.70
CA VAL A 96 -12.91 -2.42 8.01
C VAL A 96 -14.07 -2.33 9.02
N GLY A 97 -15.28 -2.03 8.55
CA GLY A 97 -16.48 -2.08 9.39
C GLY A 97 -16.75 -3.48 9.95
N PHE A 98 -16.45 -4.54 9.19
CA PHE A 98 -16.51 -5.91 9.68
C PHE A 98 -15.39 -6.23 10.68
N GLU A 99 -14.20 -5.65 10.51
CA GLU A 99 -13.09 -5.78 11.47
C GLU A 99 -13.48 -5.31 12.89
N PHE A 100 -14.38 -4.34 13.02
CA PHE A 100 -14.90 -3.91 14.34
C PHE A 100 -15.40 -5.06 15.22
N ILE A 101 -15.93 -6.12 14.60
CA ILE A 101 -16.52 -7.26 15.29
C ILE A 101 -15.46 -8.34 15.58
N THR A 102 -14.36 -8.36 14.83
CA THR A 102 -13.40 -9.47 14.81
C THR A 102 -12.01 -9.11 15.34
N VAL A 103 -11.68 -7.83 15.48
CA VAL A 103 -10.40 -7.32 16.00
C VAL A 103 -10.25 -7.59 17.50
N GLU A 104 -9.13 -8.20 17.86
CA GLU A 104 -8.64 -8.18 19.23
C GLU A 104 -8.04 -6.81 19.56
N ARG A 105 -8.50 -6.20 20.65
CA ARG A 105 -7.99 -4.90 21.11
C ARG A 105 -6.70 -5.10 21.90
N VAL A 106 -5.78 -4.15 21.80
CA VAL A 106 -4.53 -4.21 22.57
C VAL A 106 -4.84 -4.20 24.08
N SER A 107 -4.16 -5.08 24.82
CA SER A 107 -4.29 -5.15 26.28
C SER A 107 -3.61 -3.97 26.99
N ASP A 108 -2.48 -3.51 26.45
CA ASP A 108 -1.68 -2.42 27.00
C ASP A 108 -1.75 -1.18 26.10
N PHE A 109 -2.61 -0.24 26.49
CA PHE A 109 -2.82 1.00 25.73
C PHE A 109 -1.82 2.08 26.13
N SER A 110 -1.08 2.61 25.15
CA SER A 110 -0.24 3.80 25.30
C SER A 110 -0.85 4.98 24.56
N LEU A 111 -1.39 5.98 25.28
CA LEU A 111 -2.03 7.15 24.66
C LEU A 111 -1.10 7.91 23.72
N LEU A 112 0.15 8.16 24.15
CA LEU A 112 1.15 8.85 23.33
C LEU A 112 1.45 8.03 22.07
N GLY A 113 1.69 6.73 22.24
CA GLY A 113 2.00 5.86 21.12
C GLY A 113 0.83 5.70 20.16
N PHE A 114 -0.40 5.64 20.65
CA PHE A 114 -1.63 5.63 19.85
C PHE A 114 -1.76 6.92 19.03
N ILE A 115 -1.61 8.10 19.64
CA ILE A 115 -1.71 9.39 18.94
C ILE A 115 -0.63 9.50 17.85
N LEU A 116 0.61 9.13 18.15
CA LEU A 116 1.70 9.12 17.15
C LEU A 116 1.38 8.16 16.01
N THR A 117 0.79 7.01 16.31
CA THR A 117 0.40 6.03 15.30
C THR A 117 -0.72 6.58 14.43
N LEU A 118 -1.75 7.18 15.03
CA LEU A 118 -2.91 7.72 14.32
C LEU A 118 -2.56 8.92 13.42
N VAL A 119 -1.78 9.86 13.95
CA VAL A 119 -1.55 11.18 13.31
C VAL A 119 -0.33 11.18 12.41
N ILE A 120 0.69 10.37 12.71
CA ILE A 120 1.94 10.35 11.95
C ILE A 120 2.08 9.05 11.18
N TRP A 121 1.98 7.92 11.87
CA TRP A 121 2.24 6.62 11.25
C TRP A 121 1.23 6.26 10.17
N ALA A 122 -0.07 6.39 10.46
CA ALA A 122 -1.13 6.03 9.53
C ALA A 122 -1.05 6.81 8.21
N PRO A 123 -0.83 8.15 8.22
CA PRO A 123 -0.52 8.89 7.02
C PRO A 123 0.78 8.46 6.34
N VAL A 124 1.89 8.31 7.08
CA VAL A 124 3.17 7.91 6.47
C VAL A 124 3.03 6.56 5.76
N ASN A 125 2.39 5.56 6.38
CA ASN A 125 2.10 4.27 5.78
C ASN A 125 1.28 4.45 4.49
N ALA A 126 0.12 5.11 4.60
CA ALA A 126 -0.83 5.26 3.51
C ALA A 126 -0.22 5.98 2.30
N PHE A 127 0.57 7.03 2.52
CA PHE A 127 1.21 7.76 1.43
C PHE A 127 2.41 7.02 0.83
N SER A 128 3.00 6.05 1.54
CA SER A 128 4.18 5.33 1.11
C SER A 128 3.83 4.07 0.34
N GLU A 129 3.10 3.12 0.91
CA GLU A 129 3.02 1.75 0.39
C GLU A 129 2.52 1.66 -1.05
N GLN A 130 1.46 2.40 -1.36
CA GLN A 130 0.88 2.41 -2.71
C GLN A 130 1.84 2.92 -3.80
N LEU A 131 2.89 3.69 -3.45
CA LEU A 131 3.92 4.10 -4.40
C LEU A 131 4.64 2.88 -4.98
N VAL A 132 5.11 1.99 -4.11
CA VAL A 132 5.84 0.79 -4.55
C VAL A 132 4.90 -0.27 -5.12
N TRP A 133 3.64 -0.33 -4.67
CA TRP A 133 2.63 -1.21 -5.26
C TRP A 133 2.41 -0.84 -6.73
N ILE A 134 2.07 0.42 -7.02
CA ILE A 134 1.83 0.89 -8.38
C ILE A 134 3.11 0.84 -9.22
N TYR A 135 4.28 1.18 -8.65
CA TYR A 135 5.56 1.04 -9.33
C TYR A 135 5.83 -0.41 -9.76
N THR A 136 5.58 -1.38 -8.87
CA THR A 136 5.76 -2.81 -9.18
C THR A 136 4.89 -3.23 -10.36
N PHE A 137 3.61 -2.85 -10.36
CA PHE A 137 2.71 -3.17 -11.46
C PHE A 137 3.12 -2.47 -12.77
N ASP A 138 3.29 -1.15 -12.74
CA ASP A 138 3.58 -0.34 -13.92
C ASP A 138 4.94 -0.72 -14.55
N SER A 139 5.92 -1.15 -13.76
CA SER A 139 7.23 -1.59 -14.25
C SER A 139 7.13 -2.75 -15.24
N PHE A 140 6.19 -3.67 -15.02
CA PHE A 140 5.94 -4.76 -15.94
C PHE A 140 4.90 -4.36 -17.00
N ALA A 141 3.78 -3.79 -16.60
CA ALA A 141 2.65 -3.49 -17.49
C ALA A 141 3.02 -2.52 -18.63
N GLU A 142 3.99 -1.63 -18.41
CA GLU A 142 4.43 -0.62 -19.39
C GLU A 142 5.72 -0.97 -20.14
N PHE A 143 6.33 -2.14 -19.87
CA PHE A 143 7.60 -2.56 -20.50
C PHE A 143 7.44 -2.84 -22.00
N PHE A 144 6.34 -3.47 -22.40
CA PHE A 144 5.92 -3.56 -23.79
C PHE A 144 4.65 -2.74 -24.00
N LYS A 145 4.61 -1.92 -25.05
CA LYS A 145 3.46 -1.02 -25.31
C LYS A 145 2.26 -1.72 -25.96
N GLU A 146 2.48 -2.84 -26.64
CA GLU A 146 1.41 -3.59 -27.31
C GLU A 146 1.73 -5.08 -27.54
N GLY A 147 0.75 -5.79 -28.09
CA GLY A 147 0.89 -7.20 -28.48
C GLY A 147 0.76 -8.22 -27.34
N PRO A 148 0.96 -9.52 -27.63
CA PRO A 148 0.82 -10.60 -26.65
C PRO A 148 1.86 -10.52 -25.53
N LYS A 149 3.07 -10.04 -25.82
CA LYS A 149 4.11 -9.81 -24.80
C LYS A 149 3.66 -8.82 -23.73
N ARG A 150 2.96 -7.74 -24.11
CA ARG A 150 2.36 -6.81 -23.15
C ARG A 150 1.35 -7.50 -22.25
N LYS A 151 0.45 -8.33 -22.80
CA LYS A 151 -0.56 -9.05 -21.99
C LYS A 151 0.11 -9.94 -20.95
N ALA A 152 1.17 -10.66 -21.33
CA ALA A 152 1.96 -11.46 -20.41
C ALA A 152 2.60 -10.61 -19.31
N MET A 153 3.20 -9.46 -19.65
CA MET A 153 3.80 -8.57 -18.66
C MET A 153 2.77 -7.92 -17.73
N ILE A 154 1.57 -7.56 -18.22
CA ILE A 154 0.47 -7.10 -17.35
C ILE A 154 0.09 -8.19 -16.35
N ALA A 155 0.01 -9.45 -16.78
CA ALA A 155 -0.29 -10.57 -15.89
C ALA A 155 0.81 -10.76 -14.83
N ILE A 156 2.09 -10.74 -15.24
CA ILE A 156 3.24 -10.85 -14.32
C ILE A 156 3.24 -9.69 -13.32
N GLY A 157 3.06 -8.45 -13.80
CA GLY A 157 2.96 -7.27 -12.94
C GLY A 157 1.81 -7.35 -11.96
N GLY A 158 0.65 -7.86 -12.38
CA GLY A 158 -0.50 -8.10 -11.51
C GLY A 158 -0.22 -9.17 -10.45
N LEU A 159 0.45 -10.27 -10.81
CA LEU A 159 0.85 -11.32 -9.86
C LEU A 159 1.87 -10.80 -8.85
N LEU A 160 2.86 -10.01 -9.28
CA LEU A 160 3.85 -9.39 -8.39
C LEU A 160 3.24 -8.31 -7.49
N TYR A 161 2.26 -7.56 -7.99
CA TYR A 161 1.48 -6.61 -7.20
C TYR A 161 0.73 -7.32 -6.06
N ILE A 162 0.03 -8.42 -6.39
CA ILE A 162 -0.66 -9.27 -5.41
C ILE A 162 0.36 -9.87 -4.42
N ALA A 163 1.48 -10.40 -4.93
CA ALA A 163 2.52 -10.99 -4.09
C ALA A 163 3.11 -9.97 -3.11
N LEU A 164 3.41 -8.74 -3.57
CA LEU A 164 3.93 -7.67 -2.73
C LEU A 164 2.99 -7.40 -1.54
N ILE A 165 1.72 -7.14 -1.83
CA ILE A 165 0.71 -6.81 -0.81
C ILE A 165 0.53 -7.99 0.14
N SER A 166 0.32 -9.20 -0.38
CA SER A 166 0.10 -10.37 0.48
C SER A 166 1.33 -10.71 1.32
N LEU A 167 2.53 -10.76 0.73
CA LEU A 167 3.74 -11.17 1.43
C LEU A 167 4.17 -10.15 2.48
N ILE A 168 4.08 -8.84 2.22
CA ILE A 168 4.44 -7.86 3.26
C ILE A 168 3.46 -7.94 4.44
N HIS A 169 2.19 -8.24 4.18
CA HIS A 169 1.23 -8.42 5.27
C HIS A 169 1.49 -9.69 6.07
N LEU A 170 1.77 -10.81 5.40
CA LEU A 170 2.00 -12.11 6.03
C LEU A 170 3.36 -12.25 6.73
N LEU A 171 4.40 -11.59 6.23
CA LEU A 171 5.77 -11.77 6.73
C LEU A 171 6.25 -10.63 7.64
N PHE A 172 5.62 -9.46 7.57
CA PHE A 172 6.03 -8.30 8.35
C PHE A 172 4.88 -7.71 9.14
N TRP A 173 3.76 -7.33 8.49
CA TRP A 173 2.69 -6.64 9.21
C TRP A 173 2.00 -7.49 10.26
N ILE A 174 1.86 -8.81 10.07
CA ILE A 174 1.30 -9.70 11.10
C ILE A 174 2.13 -9.71 12.39
N LEU A 175 3.44 -9.39 12.30
CA LEU A 175 4.33 -9.30 13.46
C LEU A 175 4.26 -7.93 14.14
N VAL A 176 3.95 -6.89 13.36
CA VAL A 176 3.90 -5.49 13.79
C VAL A 176 2.53 -5.12 14.34
N LEU A 177 1.46 -5.62 13.72
CA LEU A 177 0.06 -5.38 14.09
C LEU A 177 -0.44 -6.57 14.92
N PRO A 178 -0.65 -6.42 16.25
CA PRO A 178 -1.21 -7.47 17.12
C PRO A 178 -2.59 -7.96 16.64
N GLU A 179 -3.25 -7.12 15.85
CA GLU A 179 -4.48 -7.39 15.10
C GLU A 179 -4.42 -8.70 14.30
N GLY A 180 -3.23 -9.15 13.86
CA GLY A 180 -3.04 -10.40 13.11
C GLY A 180 -3.47 -11.69 13.81
N GLN A 181 -3.74 -11.67 15.12
CA GLN A 181 -4.29 -12.81 15.87
C GLN A 181 -5.83 -12.83 15.82
N TYR A 182 -6.38 -12.94 14.62
CA TYR A 182 -7.81 -12.86 14.37
C TYR A 182 -8.56 -14.18 14.59
N VAL A 183 -9.82 -14.03 15.05
CA VAL A 183 -10.82 -15.10 15.18
C VAL A 183 -11.17 -15.70 13.81
N PHE A 184 -10.97 -17.01 13.67
CA PHE A 184 -11.35 -17.78 12.48
C PHE A 184 -12.85 -17.63 12.17
N PRO A 185 -13.29 -17.51 10.89
CA PRO A 185 -12.52 -17.57 9.64
C PRO A 185 -12.25 -16.20 8.98
N PHE A 186 -12.50 -15.08 9.68
CA PHE A 186 -12.53 -13.76 9.03
C PHE A 186 -11.13 -13.31 8.55
N SER A 187 -10.07 -13.63 9.28
CA SER A 187 -8.68 -13.33 8.88
C SER A 187 -8.26 -13.95 7.57
N GLU A 188 -8.68 -15.19 7.32
CA GLU A 188 -8.30 -15.94 6.12
C GLU A 188 -8.94 -15.34 4.87
N LEU A 189 -10.10 -14.69 5.00
CA LEU A 189 -10.79 -14.02 3.91
C LEU A 189 -10.42 -12.55 3.79
N PHE A 190 -10.03 -11.90 4.89
CA PHE A 190 -9.70 -10.48 4.91
C PHE A 190 -8.55 -10.14 3.95
N VAL A 191 -7.41 -10.82 4.06
CA VAL A 191 -6.23 -10.53 3.22
C VAL A 191 -6.52 -10.75 1.73
N PRO A 192 -7.15 -11.86 1.30
CA PRO A 192 -7.58 -12.02 -0.10
C PRO A 192 -8.54 -10.93 -0.57
N ILE A 193 -9.57 -10.60 0.20
CA ILE A 193 -10.56 -9.57 -0.19
C ILE A 193 -9.88 -8.20 -0.29
N GLN A 194 -9.07 -7.83 0.70
CA GLN A 194 -8.31 -6.59 0.73
C GLN A 194 -7.39 -6.46 -0.49
N THR A 195 -6.69 -7.56 -0.82
CA THR A 195 -5.82 -7.62 -1.99
C THR A 195 -6.62 -7.47 -3.28
N MET A 196 -7.80 -8.08 -3.40
CA MET A 196 -8.67 -7.92 -4.57
C MET A 196 -9.20 -6.49 -4.71
N ILE A 197 -9.58 -5.83 -3.61
CA ILE A 197 -10.00 -4.42 -3.64
C ILE A 197 -8.84 -3.52 -4.06
N SER A 198 -7.61 -3.83 -3.62
CA SER A 198 -6.41 -3.06 -3.97
C SER A 198 -6.10 -3.08 -5.48
N ILE A 199 -6.52 -4.10 -6.25
CA ILE A 199 -6.43 -4.08 -7.72
C ILE A 199 -7.16 -2.85 -8.28
N GLY A 200 -8.27 -2.43 -7.65
CA GLY A 200 -8.98 -1.20 -7.98
C GLY A 200 -8.11 0.06 -7.90
N TYR A 201 -7.07 0.07 -7.06
CA TYR A 201 -6.15 1.20 -6.92
C TYR A 201 -5.37 1.46 -8.21
N ILE A 202 -5.03 0.41 -8.97
CA ILE A 202 -4.37 0.56 -10.28
C ILE A 202 -5.25 1.38 -11.24
N PHE A 203 -6.54 1.02 -11.32
CA PHE A 203 -7.49 1.71 -12.17
C PHE A 203 -7.77 3.13 -11.68
N LEU A 204 -7.94 3.30 -10.37
CA LEU A 204 -8.17 4.60 -9.76
C LEU A 204 -6.99 5.54 -9.99
N TYR A 205 -5.76 5.06 -9.81
CA TYR A 205 -4.53 5.82 -10.04
C TYR A 205 -4.43 6.27 -11.50
N ARG A 206 -4.53 5.32 -12.45
CA ARG A 206 -4.41 5.63 -13.88
C ARG A 206 -5.54 6.55 -14.38
N LYS A 207 -6.77 6.39 -13.86
CA LYS A 207 -7.92 7.25 -14.20
C LYS A 207 -7.80 8.66 -13.63
N SER A 208 -7.45 8.79 -12.34
CA SER A 208 -7.35 10.08 -11.65
C SER A 208 -6.07 10.83 -11.97
N ARG A 209 -5.06 10.13 -12.51
CA ARG A 209 -3.71 10.63 -12.75
C ARG A 209 -3.06 11.20 -11.49
N SER A 210 -3.35 10.61 -10.34
CA SER A 210 -2.90 11.08 -9.02
C SER A 210 -2.88 9.94 -8.01
N MET A 211 -1.92 9.98 -7.08
CA MET A 211 -1.86 9.08 -5.92
C MET A 211 -2.74 9.55 -4.76
N TRP A 212 -3.19 10.80 -4.75
CA TRP A 212 -4.03 11.35 -3.67
C TRP A 212 -5.29 10.53 -3.38
N PRO A 213 -6.08 10.06 -4.37
CA PRO A 213 -7.28 9.30 -4.08
C PRO A 213 -6.98 7.98 -3.35
N LEU A 214 -5.86 7.32 -3.70
CA LEU A 214 -5.40 6.09 -3.06
C LEU A 214 -4.99 6.39 -1.62
N ALA A 215 -4.18 7.45 -1.42
CA ALA A 215 -3.72 7.86 -0.09
C ALA A 215 -4.89 8.19 0.82
N ILE A 216 -5.90 8.90 0.33
CA ILE A 216 -7.07 9.28 1.12
C ILE A 216 -7.82 8.02 1.57
N ILE A 217 -8.11 7.09 0.66
CA ILE A 217 -8.78 5.84 1.02
C ILE A 217 -7.94 5.07 2.03
N HIS A 218 -6.65 4.94 1.79
CA HIS A 218 -5.73 4.18 2.62
C HIS A 218 -5.52 4.80 4.01
N VAL A 219 -5.43 6.13 4.12
CA VAL A 219 -5.39 6.85 5.40
C VAL A 219 -6.65 6.56 6.21
N LEU A 220 -7.82 6.64 5.59
CA LEU A 220 -9.10 6.39 6.28
C LEU A 220 -9.19 4.97 6.82
N ILE A 221 -8.74 3.98 6.04
CA ILE A 221 -8.65 2.58 6.47
C ILE A 221 -7.71 2.46 7.68
N ASN A 222 -6.48 2.95 7.56
CA ASN A 222 -5.48 2.82 8.61
C ASN A 222 -5.94 3.51 9.91
N ILE A 223 -6.46 4.74 9.81
CA ILE A 223 -7.00 5.48 10.96
C ILE A 223 -8.13 4.69 11.63
N THR A 224 -9.02 4.09 10.83
CA THR A 224 -10.14 3.32 11.36
C THR A 224 -9.63 2.07 12.07
N ALA A 225 -8.78 1.26 11.43
CA ALA A 225 -8.19 0.06 12.04
C ALA A 225 -7.48 0.40 13.36
N ILE A 226 -6.60 1.41 13.36
CA ILE A 226 -5.87 1.86 14.55
C ILE A 226 -6.82 2.31 15.66
N ALA A 227 -7.82 3.13 15.32
CA ALA A 227 -8.80 3.62 16.29
C ALA A 227 -9.61 2.48 16.93
N LEU A 228 -9.90 1.42 16.17
CA LEU A 228 -10.68 0.28 16.65
C LEU A 228 -9.86 -0.69 17.51
N SER A 229 -8.60 -0.92 17.15
CA SER A 229 -7.70 -1.82 17.88
C SER A 229 -7.04 -1.17 19.09
N GLY A 230 -6.91 0.16 19.09
CA GLY A 230 -6.10 0.91 20.05
C GLY A 230 -4.59 0.78 19.79
N TYR A 231 -4.21 0.36 18.57
CA TYR A 231 -2.84 0.02 18.23
C TYR A 231 -1.85 1.17 18.45
N SER A 232 -0.64 0.79 18.89
CA SER A 232 0.51 1.66 19.02
C SER A 232 1.74 1.05 18.38
N ILE A 233 2.42 1.81 17.52
CA ILE A 233 3.69 1.42 16.89
C ILE A 233 4.87 1.41 17.86
N LEU A 234 4.83 2.21 18.94
CA LEU A 234 6.00 2.43 19.81
C LEU A 234 6.59 1.13 20.41
N PRO A 235 5.79 0.19 20.94
CA PRO A 235 6.33 -1.02 21.56
C PRO A 235 7.10 -1.92 20.59
N VAL A 236 6.82 -1.81 19.29
CA VAL A 236 7.40 -2.68 18.26
C VAL A 236 8.48 -1.98 17.42
N LEU A 237 8.74 -0.69 17.64
CA LEU A 237 9.73 0.06 16.84
C LEU A 237 11.15 -0.45 17.03
N LEU A 238 11.53 -0.77 18.26
CA LEU A 238 12.87 -1.19 18.63
C LEU A 238 12.79 -2.42 19.54
N VAL A 239 13.54 -3.45 19.21
CA VAL A 239 13.76 -4.57 20.12
C VAL A 239 14.89 -4.18 21.06
N PHE A 240 14.56 -3.91 22.32
CA PHE A 240 15.54 -3.82 23.39
C PHE A 240 15.66 -5.22 24.00
N SER A 241 16.71 -5.94 23.61
CA SER A 241 17.10 -7.20 24.26
C SER A 241 17.96 -6.94 25.50
#